data_AF-A0A841ECU3-F1
#
_entry.id   AF-A0A841ECU3-F1
#
_cell.length_a   1.000
_cell.length_b   1.000
_cell.length_c   1.000
_cell.angle_alpha   90.00
_cell.angle_beta   90.00
_cell.angle_gamma   90.00
#
_symmetry.space_group_name_H-M   'P 1'
#
loop_
_entity.id
_entity.type
_entity.pdbx_description
1 polymer ?
#
loop_
_entity_poly.entity_id
_entity_poly.type
_entity_poly.pdbx_seq_one_letter_code
_entity_poly.pdbx_strand_id
1 'polypeptide(L)'
;MRWESLRDRNDDPALFDRADVAPGPGSERGTGRAGLSEPGPGPVLGGEGGDAVAVEIRARSIVNRVPGEAAVPFRWTVNPYRGCSHACVYCLSGDTPILMADGRTAPLAGIRVGDRIYGTRSAGDHRRYTPTTVLAHWTTEKRAYRITLADGTVLVASGDHRFLTVHGWKHVTGAVSGHRRRPHLAEGAGLLGPGGSADAPGDLDGVALNPDTPLGVVSIEDTGEVRTLYDITTGTGDFLANGVVSHNCFARRTHEYLDLDSGHDFDSTIMVKVNAGELLRRELANPRWSGEPIAMGTNTDPYQRAEGRYRLMPEIIAALRDFANPFSVLTKGRLILRDLDLLEQASRVTDVGLAVSVGSLDDRVWRSVEPGTPRPASRLDVVRRCADRGLNCSVLMAPILPGLTDSAERIEATVAAIAESGATSLTPIVLHLRPGAREWYLQWLAREYPHLVPTYRELYGRGAYAPRDYRDLIGARVRDAARRHGLAQPPGDGGSGGGTRHRPAAPEDPPAGRSGPPSGYGEQLPLLGT
;
A
#
# COMPACT_ATOMS: atom_id res chain seq x y z
N MET A 1 9.89 -6.96 16.11
CA MET A 1 9.96 -8.38 15.70
C MET A 1 11.20 -8.53 14.83
N ARG A 2 12.10 -9.48 15.14
CA ARG A 2 13.26 -9.78 14.30
C ARG A 2 12.82 -10.73 13.18
N TRP A 3 13.25 -10.44 11.96
CA TRP A 3 12.91 -11.15 10.71
C TRP A 3 13.55 -12.54 10.60
N GLU A 4 14.36 -12.98 11.57
CA GLU A 4 15.28 -14.11 11.43
C GLU A 4 14.78 -15.46 11.99
N SER A 5 13.59 -15.53 12.59
CA SER A 5 13.11 -16.74 13.29
C SER A 5 12.07 -17.58 12.55
N LEU A 6 12.00 -17.54 11.21
CA LEU A 6 11.05 -18.34 10.42
C LEU A 6 11.74 -19.06 9.26
N ARG A 7 12.64 -20.00 9.58
CA ARG A 7 12.98 -21.10 8.67
C ARG A 7 12.24 -22.35 9.15
N ASP A 8 11.48 -22.96 8.24
CA ASP A 8 10.79 -24.25 8.39
C ASP A 8 11.62 -25.29 9.13
N ARG A 9 11.06 -25.88 10.20
CA ARG A 9 11.32 -27.27 10.61
C ARG A 9 10.13 -27.88 11.37
N ASN A 10 9.59 -28.92 10.73
CA ASN A 10 8.97 -30.14 11.26
C ASN A 10 7.62 -30.12 11.98
N ASP A 11 6.76 -30.98 11.42
CA ASP A 11 5.57 -31.61 12.00
C ASP A 11 5.86 -32.30 13.35
N ASP A 12 5.01 -32.04 14.35
CA ASP A 12 4.78 -32.95 15.47
C ASP A 12 3.28 -32.84 15.90
N PRO A 13 2.47 -33.91 15.72
CA PRO A 13 1.03 -33.89 16.00
C PRO A 13 0.66 -34.10 17.49
N ALA A 14 1.61 -34.13 18.43
CA ALA A 14 1.34 -34.51 19.82
C ALA A 14 0.86 -33.39 20.77
N LEU A 15 0.54 -32.18 20.29
CA LEU A 15 0.18 -31.05 21.17
C LEU A 15 -1.32 -30.95 21.54
N PHE A 16 -2.13 -31.93 21.12
CA PHE A 16 -3.58 -31.98 21.38
C PHE A 16 -3.93 -33.09 22.37
N ASP A 17 -3.42 -33.03 23.61
CA ASP A 17 -4.10 -33.75 24.69
C ASP A 17 -3.82 -33.12 26.05
N ARG A 18 -4.76 -32.28 26.51
CA ARG A 18 -5.28 -32.27 27.88
C ARG A 18 -6.41 -31.25 28.03
N ALA A 19 -7.55 -31.78 28.46
CA ALA A 19 -8.83 -31.12 28.61
C ALA A 19 -8.99 -30.39 29.95
N ASP A 20 -10.08 -29.62 29.99
CA ASP A 20 -10.91 -29.22 31.14
C ASP A 20 -10.59 -27.90 31.89
N VAL A 21 -11.13 -26.79 31.35
CA VAL A 21 -11.61 -25.65 32.15
C VAL A 21 -12.95 -25.18 31.57
N ALA A 22 -14.02 -25.26 32.36
CA ALA A 22 -15.35 -24.76 31.99
C ALA A 22 -15.41 -23.21 32.00
N PRO A 23 -16.15 -22.55 31.09
CA PRO A 23 -16.14 -21.09 30.98
C PRO A 23 -17.10 -20.42 31.97
N GLY A 24 -16.62 -19.39 32.68
CA GLY A 24 -17.46 -18.42 33.39
C GLY A 24 -17.96 -17.29 32.45
N PRO A 25 -19.00 -16.53 32.83
CA PRO A 25 -19.66 -15.60 31.93
C PRO A 25 -18.89 -14.28 31.81
N GLY A 26 -18.46 -13.95 30.59
CA GLY A 26 -17.72 -12.74 30.23
C GLY A 26 -16.65 -13.08 29.21
N SER A 27 -17.03 -13.32 27.95
CA SER A 27 -16.09 -13.79 26.93
C SER A 27 -15.03 -12.72 26.63
N GLU A 28 -13.82 -13.00 27.09
CA GLU A 28 -12.59 -12.30 26.76
C GLU A 28 -12.34 -12.30 25.25
N ARG A 29 -11.93 -11.14 24.72
CA ARG A 29 -11.46 -10.96 23.35
C ARG A 29 -10.09 -11.64 23.23
N GLY A 30 -9.88 -12.35 22.13
CA GLY A 30 -8.76 -13.27 21.92
C GLY A 30 -7.38 -12.66 22.15
N THR A 31 -6.57 -13.36 22.93
CA THR A 31 -5.15 -13.09 23.14
C THR A 31 -4.34 -13.57 21.93
N GLY A 32 -4.35 -12.79 20.84
CA GLY A 32 -3.46 -13.02 19.70
C GLY A 32 -2.00 -13.08 20.16
N ARG A 33 -1.18 -13.92 19.49
CA ARG A 33 0.23 -14.24 19.81
C ARG A 33 1.19 -13.02 19.95
N ALA A 34 0.72 -11.79 19.71
CA ALA A 34 1.47 -10.55 19.87
C ALA A 34 1.44 -9.96 21.29
N GLY A 35 0.54 -10.44 22.17
CA GLY A 35 0.41 -9.97 23.56
C GLY A 35 0.36 -8.44 23.63
N LEU A 36 -0.64 -7.86 22.96
CA LEU A 36 -0.97 -6.44 22.94
C LEU A 36 -2.11 -6.21 23.95
N SER A 37 -2.00 -5.20 24.81
CA SER A 37 -3.14 -4.67 25.55
C SER A 37 -3.76 -3.54 24.72
N GLU A 38 -4.98 -3.77 24.23
CA GLU A 38 -5.78 -2.79 23.47
C GLU A 38 -6.49 -1.82 24.43
N PRO A 39 -6.25 -0.50 24.36
CA PRO A 39 -7.30 0.47 24.64
C PRO A 39 -8.32 0.45 23.49
N GLY A 40 -9.60 0.70 23.79
CA GLY A 40 -10.67 0.68 22.79
C GLY A 40 -10.47 1.71 21.65
N PRO A 41 -11.05 1.46 20.45
CA PRO A 41 -10.92 2.31 19.28
C PRO A 41 -11.43 3.74 19.49
N GLY A 42 -10.77 4.72 18.88
CA GLY A 42 -11.20 6.13 18.85
C GLY A 42 -11.39 6.66 17.41
N PRO A 43 -12.33 7.59 17.16
CA PRO A 43 -12.59 8.09 15.81
C PRO A 43 -11.45 8.97 15.28
N VAL A 44 -11.02 8.75 14.04
CA VAL A 44 -10.22 9.71 13.26
C VAL A 44 -11.19 10.48 12.36
N LEU A 45 -11.73 11.58 12.89
CA LEU A 45 -12.68 12.43 12.16
C LEU A 45 -11.97 13.11 10.98
N GLY A 46 -12.45 12.85 9.76
CA GLY A 46 -12.07 13.54 8.54
C GLY A 46 -13.33 13.85 7.73
N GLY A 47 -13.55 15.13 7.40
CA GLY A 47 -14.76 15.55 6.69
C GLY A 47 -14.98 14.87 5.32
N GLU A 48 -16.26 14.66 5.03
CA GLU A 48 -16.94 14.05 3.86
C GLU A 48 -16.18 12.94 3.11
N GLY A 49 -16.46 11.68 3.49
CA GLY A 49 -16.10 10.51 2.68
C GLY A 49 -15.75 9.21 3.41
N GLY A 50 -16.05 9.07 4.71
CA GLY A 50 -15.90 7.84 5.50
C GLY A 50 -14.87 7.95 6.61
N ASP A 51 -15.31 7.73 7.86
CA ASP A 51 -14.46 7.79 9.04
C ASP A 51 -13.50 6.60 9.09
N ALA A 52 -12.20 6.87 9.14
CA ALA A 52 -11.24 5.86 9.61
C ALA A 52 -11.26 5.85 11.14
N VAL A 53 -11.37 4.67 11.72
CA VAL A 53 -11.12 4.35 13.12
C VAL A 53 -9.61 4.20 13.31
N ALA A 54 -9.08 4.76 14.38
CA ALA A 54 -7.73 4.44 14.81
C ALA A 54 -7.78 3.40 15.91
N VAL A 55 -7.00 2.33 15.73
CA VAL A 55 -6.77 1.32 16.76
C VAL A 55 -5.41 1.62 17.36
N GLU A 56 -5.43 2.10 18.61
CA GLU A 56 -4.23 2.42 19.35
C GLU A 56 -3.58 1.13 19.85
N ILE A 57 -2.33 0.91 19.46
CA ILE A 57 -1.54 -0.24 19.90
C ILE A 57 -0.30 0.22 20.62
N ARG A 58 0.10 -0.51 21.67
CA ARG A 58 1.41 -0.38 22.28
C ARG A 58 2.37 -1.39 21.65
N ALA A 59 3.26 -0.89 20.80
CA ALA A 59 4.25 -1.73 20.13
C ALA A 59 5.35 -2.16 21.11
N ARG A 60 5.90 -3.37 20.91
CA ARG A 60 7.09 -3.85 21.64
C ARG A 60 8.41 -3.34 21.05
N SER A 61 8.41 -3.03 19.74
CA SER A 61 9.55 -2.50 19.00
C SER A 61 9.09 -1.60 17.84
N ILE A 62 9.88 -0.57 17.49
CA ILE A 62 9.53 0.39 16.43
C ILE A 62 10.55 0.44 15.29
N VAL A 63 11.83 0.18 15.55
CA VAL A 63 12.90 0.09 14.56
C VAL A 63 12.89 -1.31 13.92
N ASN A 64 12.59 -1.38 12.62
CA ASN A 64 12.47 -2.63 11.89
C ASN A 64 13.61 -2.75 10.87
N ARG A 65 14.23 -3.93 10.82
CA ARG A 65 15.23 -4.24 9.79
C ARG A 65 14.53 -4.53 8.47
N VAL A 66 15.00 -3.89 7.41
CA VAL A 66 14.56 -4.19 6.04
C VAL A 66 15.25 -5.48 5.58
N PRO A 67 14.53 -6.46 5.00
CA PRO A 67 15.13 -7.68 4.47
C PRO A 67 16.21 -7.34 3.43
N GLY A 68 17.34 -8.04 3.47
CA GLY A 68 18.50 -7.74 2.59
C GLY A 68 18.24 -7.93 1.10
N GLU A 69 17.16 -8.63 0.74
CA GLU A 69 16.68 -8.84 -0.63
C GLU A 69 15.90 -7.63 -1.19
N ALA A 70 15.46 -6.72 -0.31
CA ALA A 70 14.84 -5.49 -0.76
C ALA A 70 15.92 -4.58 -1.35
N ALA A 71 15.84 -4.31 -2.65
CA ALA A 71 16.73 -3.42 -3.37
C ALA A 71 16.46 -1.94 -3.01
N VAL A 72 16.69 -1.56 -1.75
CA VAL A 72 16.52 -0.20 -1.23
C VAL A 72 17.80 0.24 -0.50
N PRO A 73 18.13 1.55 -0.50
CA PRO A 73 19.43 2.04 0.00
C PRO A 73 19.52 2.14 1.53
N PHE A 74 18.52 1.66 2.27
CA PHE A 74 18.42 1.76 3.73
C PHE A 74 18.17 0.39 4.37
N ARG A 75 18.67 0.22 5.60
CA ARG A 75 18.60 -1.06 6.34
C ARG A 75 17.55 -1.06 7.44
N TRP A 76 17.10 0.11 7.87
CA TRP A 76 16.22 0.28 9.01
C TRP A 76 15.05 1.20 8.68
N THR A 77 13.90 0.91 9.28
CA THR A 77 12.69 1.72 9.09
C THR A 77 11.85 1.83 10.35
N VAL A 78 11.24 3.00 10.52
CA VAL A 78 10.22 3.29 11.52
C VAL A 78 8.89 3.53 10.80
N ASN A 79 7.85 2.83 11.24
CA ASN A 79 6.49 2.99 10.72
C ASN A 79 5.53 3.15 11.91
N PRO A 80 5.10 4.39 12.24
CA PRO A 80 4.18 4.66 13.34
C PRO A 80 2.75 4.20 13.04
N TYR A 81 2.39 4.13 11.76
CA TYR A 81 1.06 3.76 11.28
C TYR A 81 1.09 2.48 10.45
N ARG A 82 0.00 1.70 10.51
CA ARG A 82 -0.27 0.61 9.56
C ARG A 82 -1.73 0.73 9.08
N GLY A 83 -1.96 0.61 7.78
CA GLY A 83 -3.23 0.99 7.14
C GLY A 83 -3.11 2.32 6.40
N CYS A 84 -4.05 2.58 5.49
CA CYS A 84 -3.98 3.70 4.56
C CYS A 84 -5.39 4.18 4.17
N SER A 85 -5.78 5.36 4.66
CA SER A 85 -7.10 5.99 4.41
C SER A 85 -7.32 6.54 2.98
N HIS A 86 -6.73 5.89 1.97
CA HIS A 86 -6.81 6.28 0.56
C HIS A 86 -7.83 5.43 -0.27
N ALA A 87 -8.41 4.32 0.25
CA ALA A 87 -9.70 3.63 0.00
C ALA A 87 -10.15 3.06 -1.39
N CYS A 88 -10.26 1.70 -1.55
CA CYS A 88 -10.77 1.03 -2.79
C CYS A 88 -11.65 -0.27 -2.54
N VAL A 89 -12.97 -0.32 -2.82
CA VAL A 89 -13.91 -1.38 -2.27
C VAL A 89 -14.90 -2.05 -3.30
N TYR A 90 -15.26 -3.35 -3.19
CA TYR A 90 -16.25 -4.11 -4.03
C TYR A 90 -17.27 -4.91 -3.17
N CYS A 91 -18.61 -4.69 -3.17
CA CYS A 91 -19.52 -5.31 -2.16
C CYS A 91 -20.88 -5.87 -2.68
N LEU A 92 -21.49 -6.79 -1.92
CA LEU A 92 -22.76 -7.54 -2.15
C LEU A 92 -23.74 -7.43 -0.96
N SER A 93 -25.02 -7.77 -1.11
CA SER A 93 -25.99 -7.76 0.00
C SER A 93 -25.77 -8.93 0.98
N GLY A 94 -26.10 -8.73 2.26
CA GLY A 94 -25.85 -9.70 3.32
C GLY A 94 -26.64 -11.00 3.22
N ASP A 95 -27.78 -10.98 2.54
CA ASP A 95 -28.62 -12.15 2.24
C ASP A 95 -28.11 -12.98 1.06
N THR A 96 -27.05 -12.53 0.36
CA THR A 96 -26.49 -13.25 -0.79
C THR A 96 -26.00 -14.65 -0.38
N PRO A 97 -26.53 -15.75 -0.94
CA PRO A 97 -26.08 -17.10 -0.62
C PRO A 97 -24.64 -17.34 -1.10
N ILE A 98 -23.75 -17.79 -0.22
CA ILE A 98 -22.36 -18.14 -0.54
C ILE A 98 -22.23 -19.65 -0.57
N LEU A 99 -21.62 -20.20 -1.63
CA LEU A 99 -21.43 -21.64 -1.76
C LEU A 99 -20.31 -22.14 -0.86
N MET A 100 -20.67 -22.92 0.15
CA MET A 100 -19.77 -23.53 1.11
C MET A 100 -19.05 -24.73 0.49
N ALA A 101 -17.87 -25.09 1.01
CA ALA A 101 -17.07 -26.20 0.50
C ALA A 101 -17.76 -27.57 0.67
N ASP A 102 -18.74 -27.67 1.58
CA ASP A 102 -19.57 -28.86 1.81
C ASP A 102 -20.78 -28.96 0.85
N GLY A 103 -20.89 -28.04 -0.11
CA GLY A 103 -21.97 -28.00 -1.11
C GLY A 103 -23.24 -27.27 -0.65
N ARG A 104 -23.36 -26.89 0.63
CA ARG A 104 -24.48 -26.07 1.12
C ARG A 104 -24.27 -24.60 0.79
N THR A 105 -25.30 -23.79 1.00
CA THR A 105 -25.18 -22.34 0.95
C THR A 105 -25.43 -21.70 2.32
N ALA A 106 -24.77 -20.58 2.58
CA ALA A 106 -25.00 -19.75 3.77
C ALA A 106 -25.07 -18.27 3.37
N PRO A 107 -25.91 -17.44 4.02
CA PRO A 107 -25.99 -16.02 3.69
C PRO A 107 -24.64 -15.33 3.97
N LEU A 108 -24.24 -14.40 3.10
CA LEU A 108 -22.96 -13.68 3.19
C LEU A 108 -22.76 -13.02 4.57
N ALA A 109 -23.78 -12.38 5.13
CA ALA A 109 -23.74 -11.81 6.48
C ALA A 109 -23.50 -12.87 7.58
N GLY A 110 -23.83 -14.13 7.31
CA GLY A 110 -23.62 -15.28 8.17
C GLY A 110 -22.22 -15.91 8.06
N ILE A 111 -21.46 -15.59 7.01
CA ILE A 111 -20.12 -16.13 6.79
C ILE A 111 -19.15 -15.62 7.86
N ARG A 112 -18.20 -16.47 8.25
CA ARG A 112 -17.17 -16.19 9.26
C ARG A 112 -15.78 -16.46 8.70
N VAL A 113 -14.79 -15.77 9.27
CA VAL A 113 -13.37 -16.04 8.98
C VAL A 113 -13.06 -17.48 9.39
N GLY A 114 -12.34 -18.20 8.54
CA GLY A 114 -12.05 -19.63 8.70
C GLY A 114 -13.05 -20.55 8.00
N ASP A 115 -14.23 -20.06 7.61
CA ASP A 115 -15.18 -20.87 6.84
C ASP A 115 -14.55 -21.33 5.51
N ARG A 116 -14.87 -22.55 5.12
CA ARG A 116 -14.45 -23.14 3.86
C ARG A 116 -15.56 -22.94 2.84
N ILE A 117 -15.26 -22.22 1.77
CA ILE A 117 -16.19 -21.90 0.69
C ILE A 117 -15.57 -22.24 -0.67
N TYR A 118 -16.34 -22.18 -1.74
CA TYR A 118 -15.80 -22.32 -3.09
C TYR A 118 -15.35 -20.96 -3.66
N GLY A 119 -14.17 -20.99 -4.27
CA GLY A 119 -13.69 -20.00 -5.22
C GLY A 119 -13.25 -20.68 -6.51
N THR A 120 -12.43 -20.01 -7.32
CA THR A 120 -11.91 -20.55 -8.57
C THR A 120 -10.40 -20.36 -8.69
N ARG A 121 -9.74 -21.31 -9.35
CA ARG A 121 -8.32 -21.22 -9.69
C ARG A 121 -8.16 -21.43 -11.20
N SER A 122 -7.21 -20.71 -11.80
CA SER A 122 -6.84 -20.95 -13.19
C SER A 122 -6.03 -22.24 -13.32
N ALA A 123 -6.38 -23.09 -14.28
CA ALA A 123 -5.72 -24.35 -14.59
C ALA A 123 -5.63 -24.52 -16.12
N GLY A 124 -4.53 -24.02 -16.70
CA GLY A 124 -4.38 -23.93 -18.16
C GLY A 124 -5.35 -22.90 -18.76
N ASP A 125 -6.05 -23.28 -19.84
CA ASP A 125 -7.03 -22.44 -20.54
C ASP A 125 -8.39 -22.36 -19.85
N HIS A 126 -8.58 -23.07 -18.74
CA HIS A 126 -9.85 -23.15 -18.02
C HIS A 126 -9.72 -22.74 -16.55
N ARG A 127 -10.81 -22.30 -15.95
CA ARG A 127 -10.93 -22.12 -14.50
C ARG A 127 -11.57 -23.36 -13.90
N ARG A 128 -11.15 -23.74 -12.70
CA ARG A 128 -11.74 -24.84 -11.92
C ARG A 128 -12.21 -24.32 -10.58
N TYR A 129 -13.32 -24.85 -10.09
CA TYR A 129 -13.75 -24.61 -8.72
C TYR A 129 -12.74 -25.22 -7.77
N THR A 130 -12.50 -24.55 -6.65
CA THR A 130 -11.62 -25.08 -5.61
C THR A 130 -12.04 -24.55 -4.24
N PRO A 131 -12.04 -25.41 -3.20
CA PRO A 131 -12.22 -24.96 -1.84
C PRO A 131 -11.17 -23.93 -1.43
N THR A 132 -11.63 -22.86 -0.82
CA THR A 132 -10.85 -21.73 -0.34
C THR A 132 -11.31 -21.35 1.05
N THR A 133 -10.42 -20.76 1.84
CA THR A 133 -10.74 -20.31 3.19
C THR A 133 -11.12 -18.84 3.15
N VAL A 134 -12.18 -18.47 3.86
CA VAL A 134 -12.54 -17.07 4.12
C VAL A 134 -11.48 -16.49 5.06
N LEU A 135 -10.76 -15.49 4.56
CA LEU A 135 -9.69 -14.82 5.27
C LEU A 135 -10.19 -13.58 6.01
N ALA A 136 -11.27 -12.96 5.52
CA ALA A 136 -11.85 -11.79 6.16
C ALA A 136 -13.29 -11.52 5.69
N HIS A 137 -14.05 -10.74 6.47
CA HIS A 137 -15.45 -10.41 6.23
C HIS A 137 -15.79 -9.03 6.83
N TRP A 138 -16.40 -8.14 6.05
CA TRP A 138 -16.71 -6.76 6.49
C TRP A 138 -17.95 -6.19 5.81
N THR A 139 -18.35 -4.99 6.23
CA THR A 139 -19.49 -4.24 5.68
C THR A 139 -19.09 -2.84 5.18
N THR A 140 -19.94 -2.23 4.35
CA THR A 140 -19.84 -0.85 3.87
C THR A 140 -21.23 -0.33 3.49
N GLU A 141 -21.46 0.98 3.60
CA GLU A 141 -22.69 1.63 3.12
C GLU A 141 -22.52 2.10 1.68
N LYS A 142 -23.27 1.52 0.74
CA LYS A 142 -23.19 1.88 -0.68
C LYS A 142 -24.54 1.84 -1.37
N ARG A 143 -24.64 2.62 -2.46
CA ARG A 143 -25.77 2.54 -3.39
C ARG A 143 -25.83 1.16 -4.03
N ALA A 144 -26.96 0.49 -3.87
CA ALA A 144 -27.15 -0.89 -4.30
C ALA A 144 -27.85 -0.98 -5.66
N TYR A 145 -27.57 -2.06 -6.37
CA TYR A 145 -28.15 -2.42 -7.65
C TYR A 145 -28.61 -3.87 -7.59
N ARG A 146 -29.83 -4.13 -8.05
CA ARG A 146 -30.42 -5.45 -8.19
C ARG A 146 -30.11 -5.98 -9.59
N ILE A 147 -29.53 -7.18 -9.67
CA ILE A 147 -29.24 -7.89 -10.93
C ILE A 147 -30.09 -9.15 -10.96
N THR A 148 -30.95 -9.27 -11.96
CA THR A 148 -31.81 -10.44 -12.16
C THR A 148 -31.22 -11.31 -13.26
N LEU A 149 -31.11 -12.61 -13.06
CA LEU A 149 -30.62 -13.57 -14.05
C LEU A 149 -31.76 -14.42 -14.64
N ALA A 150 -31.50 -15.06 -15.78
CA ALA A 150 -32.49 -15.79 -16.56
C ALA A 150 -33.09 -17.02 -15.83
N ASP A 151 -32.37 -17.57 -14.86
CA ASP A 151 -32.83 -18.68 -14.02
C ASP A 151 -33.67 -18.22 -12.81
N GLY A 152 -33.92 -16.91 -12.69
CA GLY A 152 -34.62 -16.30 -11.55
C GLY A 152 -33.71 -15.88 -10.40
N THR A 153 -32.40 -16.12 -10.49
CA THR A 153 -31.43 -15.68 -9.48
C THR A 153 -31.42 -14.15 -9.38
N VAL A 154 -31.43 -13.64 -8.15
CA VAL A 154 -31.32 -12.20 -7.87
C VAL A 154 -30.09 -11.91 -7.03
N LEU A 155 -29.24 -11.01 -7.51
CA LEU A 155 -28.08 -10.49 -6.79
C LEU A 155 -28.35 -9.04 -6.42
N VAL A 156 -27.87 -8.61 -5.25
CA VAL A 156 -27.87 -7.20 -4.88
C VAL A 156 -26.44 -6.80 -4.56
N ALA A 157 -25.92 -5.80 -5.25
CA ALA A 157 -24.49 -5.46 -5.21
C ALA A 157 -24.24 -3.96 -5.39
N SER A 158 -23.05 -3.52 -5.01
CA SER A 158 -22.56 -2.17 -5.31
C SER A 158 -22.24 -2.02 -6.81
N GLY A 159 -22.39 -0.80 -7.34
CA GLY A 159 -22.20 -0.54 -8.77
C GLY A 159 -20.77 -0.81 -9.29
N ASP A 160 -19.78 -0.81 -8.40
CA ASP A 160 -18.38 -1.16 -8.67
C ASP A 160 -18.06 -2.65 -8.46
N HIS A 161 -18.98 -3.45 -7.90
CA HIS A 161 -18.82 -4.89 -7.75
C HIS A 161 -18.68 -5.59 -9.12
N ARG A 162 -17.95 -6.71 -9.18
CA ARG A 162 -17.67 -7.43 -10.43
C ARG A 162 -18.01 -8.90 -10.38
N PHE A 163 -18.65 -9.35 -11.45
CA PHE A 163 -18.93 -10.76 -11.71
C PHE A 163 -18.12 -11.26 -12.90
N LEU A 164 -17.73 -12.52 -12.86
CA LEU A 164 -17.05 -13.16 -13.98
C LEU A 164 -18.08 -13.51 -15.06
N THR A 165 -17.82 -13.10 -16.29
CA THR A 165 -18.63 -13.46 -17.47
C THR A 165 -17.82 -14.29 -18.45
N VAL A 166 -18.48 -14.85 -19.46
CA VAL A 166 -17.82 -15.49 -20.64
C VAL A 166 -16.79 -14.59 -21.32
N HIS A 167 -16.91 -13.26 -21.14
CA HIS A 167 -16.00 -12.26 -21.69
C HIS A 167 -15.16 -11.56 -20.59
N GLY A 168 -14.92 -12.24 -19.48
CA GLY A 168 -14.12 -11.76 -18.35
C GLY A 168 -14.93 -10.96 -17.33
N TRP A 169 -14.24 -10.29 -16.41
CA TRP A 169 -14.87 -9.56 -15.31
C TRP A 169 -15.63 -8.32 -15.79
N LYS A 170 -16.89 -8.17 -15.38
CA LYS A 170 -17.75 -7.01 -15.69
C LYS A 170 -18.28 -6.39 -14.40
N HIS A 171 -18.35 -5.06 -14.36
CA HIS A 171 -18.93 -4.34 -13.23
C HIS A 171 -20.45 -4.38 -13.26
N VAL A 172 -21.12 -4.21 -12.13
CA VAL A 172 -22.59 -4.17 -12.10
C VAL A 172 -23.16 -3.01 -12.90
N THR A 173 -22.66 -1.78 -12.72
CA THR A 173 -23.09 -0.64 -13.53
C THR A 173 -21.94 0.03 -14.28
N GLY A 174 -22.28 0.79 -15.32
CA GLY A 174 -21.39 1.82 -15.89
C GLY A 174 -21.13 2.95 -14.88
N ALA A 175 -20.31 3.93 -15.21
CA ALA A 175 -20.18 5.10 -14.34
C ALA A 175 -21.51 5.90 -14.31
N VAL A 176 -21.97 6.30 -13.13
CA VAL A 176 -23.26 7.01 -12.93
C VAL A 176 -23.20 8.48 -13.38
N SER A 177 -22.03 8.99 -13.76
CA SER A 177 -21.86 10.27 -14.46
C SER A 177 -20.53 10.35 -15.23
N GLY A 178 -20.52 11.11 -16.32
CA GLY A 178 -19.36 11.38 -17.18
C GLY A 178 -19.09 10.34 -18.28
N HIS A 179 -18.22 10.70 -19.24
CA HIS A 179 -17.94 9.95 -20.49
C HIS A 179 -17.20 8.59 -20.33
N ARG A 180 -17.34 7.88 -19.20
CA ARG A 180 -16.59 6.65 -18.87
C ARG A 180 -17.39 5.38 -19.14
N ARG A 181 -17.17 4.73 -20.29
CA ARG A 181 -17.61 3.35 -20.55
C ARG A 181 -16.63 2.36 -19.92
N ARG A 182 -16.87 1.95 -18.67
CA ARG A 182 -16.27 0.74 -18.10
C ARG A 182 -17.01 -0.50 -18.62
N PRO A 183 -16.35 -1.66 -18.82
CA PRO A 183 -17.06 -2.92 -19.06
C PRO A 183 -17.96 -3.22 -17.86
N HIS A 184 -19.26 -3.10 -18.11
CA HIS A 184 -20.31 -3.35 -17.14
C HIS A 184 -21.21 -4.46 -17.68
N LEU A 185 -22.01 -5.02 -16.80
CA LEU A 185 -23.08 -5.92 -17.18
C LEU A 185 -24.05 -5.15 -18.07
N ALA A 186 -24.49 -5.82 -19.11
CA ALA A 186 -25.62 -5.42 -19.92
C ALA A 186 -26.60 -6.59 -19.90
N GLU A 187 -27.86 -6.33 -20.21
CA GLU A 187 -28.83 -7.40 -20.44
C GLU A 187 -28.29 -8.35 -21.52
N GLY A 188 -28.45 -9.65 -21.29
CA GLY A 188 -27.88 -10.73 -22.10
C GLY A 188 -26.43 -11.11 -21.76
N ALA A 189 -25.73 -10.40 -20.87
CA ALA A 189 -24.39 -10.80 -20.44
C ALA A 189 -24.44 -12.16 -19.71
N GLY A 190 -23.62 -13.11 -20.13
CA GLY A 190 -23.55 -14.44 -19.52
C GLY A 190 -22.57 -14.53 -18.36
N LEU A 191 -23.06 -14.62 -17.12
CA LEU A 191 -22.26 -14.81 -15.91
C LEU A 191 -21.83 -16.28 -15.78
N LEU A 192 -20.64 -16.50 -15.24
CA LEU A 192 -20.10 -17.84 -15.00
C LEU A 192 -20.33 -18.28 -13.56
N GLY A 193 -20.77 -19.52 -13.41
CA GLY A 193 -20.99 -20.20 -12.14
C GLY A 193 -22.03 -21.32 -12.29
N PRO A 194 -22.33 -22.07 -11.22
CA PRO A 194 -23.24 -23.22 -11.28
C PRO A 194 -24.73 -22.86 -11.39
N GLY A 195 -25.15 -21.61 -11.15
CA GLY A 195 -26.58 -21.23 -11.13
C GLY A 195 -27.23 -21.28 -9.75
N GLY A 196 -28.41 -20.68 -9.65
CA GLY A 196 -29.17 -20.54 -8.40
C GLY A 196 -30.08 -21.71 -8.04
N SER A 197 -30.01 -22.84 -8.77
CA SER A 197 -30.77 -24.03 -8.38
C SER A 197 -30.24 -24.58 -7.07
N ALA A 198 -31.12 -24.68 -6.08
CA ALA A 198 -30.89 -24.97 -4.66
C ALA A 198 -30.21 -26.31 -4.31
N ASP A 199 -29.63 -27.02 -5.29
CA ASP A 199 -28.80 -28.19 -5.11
C ASP A 199 -27.57 -28.04 -6.02
N ALA A 200 -26.45 -27.55 -5.47
CA ALA A 200 -25.18 -27.60 -6.18
C ALA A 200 -24.81 -29.08 -6.44
N PRO A 201 -24.31 -29.43 -7.64
CA PRO A 201 -24.05 -30.82 -7.98
C PRO A 201 -22.79 -31.31 -7.24
N GLY A 202 -22.97 -32.00 -6.11
CA GLY A 202 -21.90 -32.73 -5.41
C GLY A 202 -20.64 -31.90 -5.08
N ASP A 203 -19.53 -32.60 -4.89
CA ASP A 203 -18.20 -32.00 -4.73
C ASP A 203 -17.76 -31.35 -6.06
N LEU A 204 -17.53 -30.03 -6.03
CA LEU A 204 -17.11 -29.26 -7.18
C LEU A 204 -15.58 -29.12 -7.27
N ASP A 205 -14.81 -29.61 -6.31
CA ASP A 205 -13.36 -29.43 -6.33
C ASP A 205 -12.74 -30.00 -7.62
N GLY A 206 -12.00 -29.14 -8.33
CA GLY A 206 -11.40 -29.47 -9.60
C GLY A 206 -12.36 -29.50 -10.80
N VAL A 207 -13.68 -29.37 -10.62
CA VAL A 207 -14.64 -29.27 -11.74
C VAL A 207 -14.37 -27.99 -12.53
N ALA A 208 -14.32 -28.10 -13.86
CA ALA A 208 -14.10 -26.95 -14.74
C ALA A 208 -15.35 -26.05 -14.80
N LEU A 209 -15.13 -24.73 -14.80
CA LEU A 209 -16.19 -23.77 -15.12
C LEU A 209 -16.63 -23.98 -16.56
N ASN A 210 -17.93 -24.13 -16.78
CA ASN A 210 -18.52 -24.28 -18.10
C ASN A 210 -18.86 -22.90 -18.71
N PRO A 211 -18.16 -22.45 -19.77
CA PRO A 211 -18.48 -21.21 -20.45
C PRO A 211 -19.69 -21.33 -21.41
N ASP A 212 -20.11 -22.55 -21.76
CA ASP A 212 -21.13 -22.80 -22.78
C ASP A 212 -22.56 -22.70 -22.24
N THR A 213 -22.73 -22.69 -20.92
CA THR A 213 -24.02 -22.55 -20.23
C THR A 213 -24.00 -21.39 -19.23
N PRO A 214 -23.81 -20.14 -19.68
CA PRO A 214 -23.74 -19.00 -18.77
C PRO A 214 -25.13 -18.54 -18.32
N LEU A 215 -25.20 -17.89 -17.16
CA LEU A 215 -26.42 -17.32 -16.61
C LEU A 215 -26.61 -15.91 -17.18
N GLY A 216 -27.59 -15.76 -18.07
CA GLY A 216 -27.86 -14.48 -18.74
C GLY A 216 -28.43 -13.44 -17.78
N VAL A 217 -27.88 -12.23 -17.78
CA VAL A 217 -28.47 -11.06 -17.10
C VAL A 217 -29.77 -10.67 -17.80
N VAL A 218 -30.85 -10.56 -17.05
CA VAL A 218 -32.17 -10.10 -17.50
C VAL A 218 -32.38 -8.62 -17.22
N SER A 219 -32.03 -8.15 -16.02
CA SER A 219 -32.17 -6.74 -15.64
C SER A 219 -31.07 -6.30 -14.67
N ILE A 220 -30.76 -4.99 -14.69
CA ILE A 220 -29.87 -4.32 -13.74
C ILE A 220 -30.59 -3.06 -13.29
N GLU A 221 -31.09 -3.06 -12.06
CA GLU A 221 -31.93 -2.01 -11.51
C GLU A 221 -31.21 -1.30 -10.37
N ASP A 222 -31.09 0.00 -10.47
CA ASP A 222 -30.69 0.85 -9.36
C ASP A 222 -31.78 0.86 -8.30
N THR A 223 -31.47 0.41 -7.07
CA THR A 223 -32.48 0.33 -6.02
C THR A 223 -32.86 1.70 -5.47
N GLY A 224 -32.11 2.75 -5.82
CA GLY A 224 -32.31 4.09 -5.28
C GLY A 224 -31.79 4.28 -3.85
N GLU A 225 -31.38 3.21 -3.18
CA GLU A 225 -31.10 3.18 -1.76
C GLU A 225 -29.62 2.91 -1.47
N VAL A 226 -29.10 3.57 -0.44
CA VAL A 226 -27.84 3.19 0.21
C VAL A 226 -28.18 2.11 1.23
N ARG A 227 -27.44 0.99 1.19
CA ARG A 227 -27.62 -0.13 2.11
C ARG A 227 -26.28 -0.64 2.61
N THR A 228 -26.30 -1.33 3.74
CA THR A 228 -25.19 -2.12 4.24
C THR A 228 -24.92 -3.29 3.30
N LEU A 229 -23.77 -3.25 2.63
CA LEU A 229 -23.27 -4.31 1.77
C LEU A 229 -22.03 -4.94 2.40
N TYR A 230 -21.80 -6.20 2.12
CA TYR A 230 -20.78 -7.07 2.67
C TYR A 230 -19.77 -7.44 1.60
N ASP A 231 -18.54 -7.72 1.99
CA ASP A 231 -17.56 -8.40 1.13
C ASP A 231 -16.67 -9.32 1.97
N ILE A 232 -16.07 -10.30 1.32
CA ILE A 232 -15.20 -11.30 1.94
C ILE A 232 -13.91 -11.46 1.14
N THR A 233 -12.79 -11.62 1.85
CA THR A 233 -11.51 -12.01 1.25
C THR A 233 -11.37 -13.52 1.31
N THR A 234 -10.88 -14.13 0.24
CA THR A 234 -10.64 -15.57 0.11
C THR A 234 -9.22 -15.83 -0.35
N GLY A 235 -8.70 -17.04 -0.09
CA GLY A 235 -7.38 -17.44 -0.58
C GLY A 235 -7.23 -17.50 -2.11
N THR A 236 -8.34 -17.49 -2.87
CA THR A 236 -8.35 -17.59 -4.34
C THR A 236 -8.53 -16.25 -5.05
N GLY A 237 -8.91 -15.19 -4.33
CA GLY A 237 -9.19 -13.89 -4.94
C GLY A 237 -10.62 -13.71 -5.48
N ASP A 238 -11.46 -14.72 -5.29
CA ASP A 238 -12.85 -14.80 -5.74
C ASP A 238 -13.66 -15.80 -4.87
N PHE A 239 -14.99 -15.78 -5.02
CA PHE A 239 -15.91 -16.70 -4.36
C PHE A 239 -17.20 -16.87 -5.14
N LEU A 240 -17.99 -17.89 -4.79
CA LEU A 240 -19.28 -18.16 -5.41
C LEU A 240 -20.40 -17.47 -4.63
N ALA A 241 -20.98 -16.43 -5.22
CA ALA A 241 -22.05 -15.61 -4.70
C ALA A 241 -23.33 -15.85 -5.50
N ASN A 242 -24.36 -16.39 -4.86
CA ASN A 242 -25.63 -16.81 -5.44
C ASN A 242 -25.48 -17.54 -6.78
N GLY A 243 -24.59 -18.54 -6.81
CA GLY A 243 -24.37 -19.35 -8.01
C GLY A 243 -23.52 -18.69 -9.11
N VAL A 244 -22.94 -17.50 -8.88
CA VAL A 244 -22.02 -16.84 -9.83
C VAL A 244 -20.69 -16.48 -9.18
N VAL A 245 -19.63 -16.39 -10.00
CA VAL A 245 -18.29 -16.07 -9.52
C VAL A 245 -18.12 -14.55 -9.32
N SER A 246 -17.78 -14.19 -8.09
CA SER A 246 -17.62 -12.83 -7.53
C SER A 246 -16.15 -12.55 -7.15
N HIS A 247 -15.69 -11.30 -7.21
CA HIS A 247 -14.28 -10.90 -7.03
C HIS A 247 -13.96 -10.22 -5.68
N ASN A 248 -12.72 -10.35 -5.12
CA ASN A 248 -12.15 -9.55 -3.99
C ASN A 248 -10.66 -9.06 -4.19
N CYS A 249 -10.05 -8.18 -3.33
CA CYS A 249 -8.79 -7.40 -3.58
C CYS A 249 -7.54 -7.77 -2.69
N PHE A 250 -6.27 -7.44 -3.07
CA PHE A 250 -5.01 -7.99 -2.50
C PHE A 250 -3.99 -7.05 -1.75
N ALA A 251 -3.88 -5.73 -1.98
CA ALA A 251 -2.93 -4.85 -1.23
C ALA A 251 -3.15 -4.85 0.31
N ARG A 252 -4.39 -5.17 0.61
CA ARG A 252 -5.04 -5.66 1.81
C ARG A 252 -4.18 -6.54 2.76
N ARG A 253 -3.31 -7.43 2.26
CA ARG A 253 -2.64 -8.49 3.06
C ARG A 253 -1.72 -8.05 4.21
N THR A 254 -1.33 -6.77 4.29
CA THR A 254 -0.48 -6.32 5.41
C THR A 254 -1.23 -6.18 6.73
N HIS A 255 -2.55 -6.07 6.72
CA HIS A 255 -3.41 -6.01 7.92
C HIS A 255 -3.66 -7.39 8.55
N GLU A 256 -3.62 -8.45 7.73
CA GLU A 256 -3.83 -9.84 8.15
C GLU A 256 -2.81 -10.32 9.20
N TYR A 257 -1.62 -9.71 9.25
CA TYR A 257 -0.60 -9.99 10.28
C TYR A 257 -0.93 -9.42 11.67
N LEU A 258 -2.02 -8.66 11.81
CA LEU A 258 -2.50 -8.06 13.06
C LEU A 258 -3.90 -8.56 13.43
N ASP A 259 -4.35 -9.67 12.85
CA ASP A 259 -5.72 -10.19 13.00
C ASP A 259 -6.81 -9.18 12.55
N LEU A 260 -6.45 -8.22 11.67
CA LEU A 260 -7.37 -7.25 11.06
C LEU A 260 -7.69 -7.60 9.61
N ASP A 261 -8.89 -7.19 9.16
CA ASP A 261 -9.33 -7.41 7.79
C ASP A 261 -8.45 -6.64 6.79
N SER A 262 -8.24 -7.29 5.67
CA SER A 262 -7.47 -6.79 4.57
C SER A 262 -8.32 -5.77 3.77
N GLY A 263 -9.65 -5.87 3.85
CA GLY A 263 -10.75 -5.04 3.34
C GLY A 263 -10.98 -3.67 4.02
N HIS A 264 -12.12 -3.53 4.68
CA HIS A 264 -12.55 -2.31 5.36
C HIS A 264 -11.45 -1.77 6.29
N ASP A 265 -10.85 -2.63 7.12
CA ASP A 265 -9.86 -2.21 8.11
C ASP A 265 -8.58 -1.60 7.53
N PHE A 266 -8.15 -1.95 6.32
CA PHE A 266 -6.99 -1.27 5.72
C PHE A 266 -7.30 0.20 5.41
N ASP A 267 -8.53 0.48 4.99
CA ASP A 267 -9.01 1.79 4.55
C ASP A 267 -9.62 2.61 5.71
N SER A 268 -10.13 1.92 6.74
CA SER A 268 -10.89 2.47 7.86
C SER A 268 -10.28 2.16 9.22
N THR A 269 -9.22 1.37 9.35
CA THR A 269 -8.65 0.97 10.65
C THR A 269 -7.15 1.21 10.62
N ILE A 270 -6.78 2.43 10.99
CA ILE A 270 -5.38 2.82 11.09
C ILE A 270 -4.85 2.32 12.43
N MET A 271 -3.95 1.34 12.37
CA MET A 271 -3.22 0.88 13.54
C MET A 271 -2.17 1.92 13.90
N VAL A 272 -2.31 2.50 15.10
CA VAL A 272 -1.49 3.61 15.58
C VAL A 272 -0.61 3.14 16.72
N LYS A 273 0.70 3.15 16.52
CA LYS A 273 1.66 2.79 17.57
C LYS A 273 1.86 3.98 18.51
N VAL A 274 0.96 4.15 19.47
CA VAL A 274 0.91 5.34 20.33
C VAL A 274 2.15 5.56 21.20
N ASN A 275 2.95 4.51 21.42
CA ASN A 275 4.22 4.60 22.14
C ASN A 275 5.44 4.72 21.22
N ALA A 276 5.27 5.09 19.94
CA ALA A 276 6.36 5.09 18.95
C ALA A 276 7.54 5.99 19.34
N GLY A 277 7.30 7.20 19.85
CA GLY A 277 8.36 8.13 20.27
C GLY A 277 9.16 7.61 21.47
N GLU A 278 8.46 7.21 22.54
CA GLU A 278 9.06 6.58 23.74
C GLU A 278 9.91 5.36 23.37
N LEU A 279 9.34 4.49 22.53
CA LEU A 279 9.96 3.25 22.09
C LEU A 279 11.20 3.49 21.24
N LEU A 280 11.16 4.48 20.34
CA LEU A 280 12.30 4.85 19.51
C LEU A 280 13.45 5.35 20.37
N ARG A 281 13.20 6.25 21.33
CA ARG A 281 14.25 6.72 22.26
C ARG A 281 14.90 5.56 23.01
N ARG A 282 14.10 4.61 23.50
CA ARG A 282 14.62 3.42 24.19
C ARG A 282 15.49 2.56 23.29
N GLU A 283 15.09 2.36 22.04
CA GLU A 283 15.84 1.55 21.07
C GLU A 283 17.14 2.24 20.62
N LEU A 284 17.11 3.57 20.43
CA LEU A 284 18.31 4.37 20.11
C LEU A 284 19.29 4.46 21.28
N ALA A 285 18.80 4.42 22.53
CA ALA A 285 19.64 4.38 23.73
C ALA A 285 20.34 3.04 23.95
N ASN A 286 20.03 2.00 23.16
CA ASN A 286 20.68 0.71 23.28
C ASN A 286 22.16 0.84 22.87
N PRO A 287 23.14 0.47 23.72
CA PRO A 287 24.57 0.58 23.38
C PRO A 287 25.00 -0.23 22.15
N ARG A 288 24.18 -1.19 21.71
CA ARG A 288 24.42 -1.98 20.49
C ARG A 288 23.93 -1.30 19.22
N TRP A 289 23.18 -0.21 19.33
CA TRP A 289 22.74 0.57 18.18
C TRP A 289 23.93 1.37 17.62
N SER A 290 24.20 1.19 16.34
CA SER A 290 25.38 1.73 15.66
C SER A 290 25.15 3.09 14.98
N GLY A 291 23.96 3.69 15.15
CA GLY A 291 23.62 4.96 14.51
C GLY A 291 23.28 4.84 13.03
N GLU A 292 22.81 3.67 12.57
CA GLU A 292 22.48 3.47 11.16
C GLU A 292 21.30 4.37 10.71
N PRO A 293 21.28 4.83 9.45
CA PRO A 293 20.18 5.65 8.94
C PRO A 293 18.82 4.94 9.02
N ILE A 294 17.80 5.67 9.50
CA ILE A 294 16.43 5.17 9.61
C ILE A 294 15.53 5.83 8.56
N ALA A 295 14.85 5.02 7.75
CA ALA A 295 13.92 5.50 6.74
C ALA A 295 12.46 5.45 7.21
N MET A 296 11.67 6.48 6.87
CA MET A 296 10.23 6.57 7.10
C MET A 296 9.50 6.81 5.78
N GLY A 297 8.24 6.39 5.69
CA GLY A 297 7.50 6.40 4.42
C GLY A 297 7.77 5.20 3.52
N THR A 298 8.29 4.12 4.10
CA THR A 298 8.67 2.89 3.38
C THR A 298 7.48 1.95 3.16
N ASN A 299 6.53 1.93 4.09
CA ASN A 299 5.35 1.06 4.05
C ASN A 299 4.03 1.85 4.01
N THR A 300 3.90 2.87 4.85
CA THR A 300 2.75 3.77 4.92
C THR A 300 3.25 5.22 5.02
N ASP A 301 2.41 6.18 4.62
CA ASP A 301 2.78 7.59 4.70
C ASP A 301 2.81 8.05 6.18
N PRO A 302 3.95 8.56 6.68
CA PRO A 302 4.06 9.03 8.06
C PRO A 302 3.26 10.32 8.33
N TYR A 303 2.93 11.07 7.27
CA TYR A 303 2.16 12.32 7.32
C TYR A 303 0.77 12.17 6.69
N GLN A 304 0.20 10.97 6.78
CA GLN A 304 -1.20 10.71 6.47
C GLN A 304 -2.16 11.43 7.45
N ARG A 305 -3.47 11.43 7.16
CA ARG A 305 -4.46 12.18 7.95
C ARG A 305 -4.43 11.89 9.45
N ALA A 306 -4.20 10.63 9.84
CA ALA A 306 -4.09 10.23 11.26
C ALA A 306 -3.01 11.03 12.03
N GLU A 307 -1.93 11.44 11.37
CA GLU A 307 -0.86 12.24 11.97
C GLU A 307 -1.33 13.64 12.41
N GLY A 308 -2.43 14.16 11.85
CA GLY A 308 -3.04 15.41 12.30
C GLY A 308 -3.57 15.33 13.73
N ARG A 309 -4.09 14.15 14.13
CA ARG A 309 -4.59 13.85 15.47
C ARG A 309 -3.47 13.39 16.40
N TYR A 310 -2.72 12.37 15.98
CA TYR A 310 -1.83 11.63 16.86
C TYR A 310 -0.48 12.29 17.11
N ARG A 311 0.02 13.09 16.15
CA ARG A 311 1.26 13.85 16.31
C ARG A 311 2.46 12.99 16.75
N LEU A 312 2.59 11.78 16.20
CA LEU A 312 3.71 10.87 16.55
C LEU A 312 5.01 11.28 15.88
N MET A 313 4.94 11.94 14.71
CA MET A 313 6.14 12.36 13.98
C MET A 313 6.99 13.38 14.74
N PRO A 314 6.44 14.41 15.40
CA PRO A 314 7.21 15.30 16.26
C PRO A 314 8.04 14.56 17.32
N GLU A 315 7.45 13.57 17.99
CA GLU A 315 8.17 12.78 19.01
C GLU A 315 9.28 11.93 18.39
N ILE A 316 9.00 11.32 17.23
CA ILE A 316 9.97 10.52 16.49
C ILE A 316 11.15 11.38 16.01
N ILE A 317 10.89 12.55 15.43
CA ILE A 317 11.92 13.45 14.94
C ILE A 317 12.74 14.01 16.10
N ALA A 318 12.08 14.38 17.22
CA ALA A 318 12.79 14.83 18.42
C ALA A 318 13.73 13.74 18.95
N ALA A 319 13.28 12.48 19.00
CA ALA A 319 14.14 11.36 19.37
C ALA A 319 15.35 11.22 18.43
N LEU A 320 15.14 11.25 17.12
CA LEU A 320 16.22 11.13 16.14
C LEU A 320 17.22 12.30 16.25
N ARG A 321 16.74 13.53 16.44
CA ARG A 321 17.56 14.72 16.71
C ARG A 321 18.40 14.55 17.98
N ASP A 322 17.77 14.19 19.10
CA ASP A 322 18.41 14.13 20.41
C ASP A 322 19.55 13.10 20.45
N PHE A 323 19.41 12.01 19.68
CA PHE A 323 20.43 10.97 19.52
C PHE A 323 21.34 11.19 18.31
N ALA A 324 21.20 12.33 17.61
CA ALA A 324 21.91 12.65 16.37
C ALA A 324 21.89 11.52 15.32
N ASN A 325 20.79 10.75 15.25
CA ASN A 325 20.69 9.60 14.37
C ASN A 325 20.23 10.01 12.96
N PRO A 326 20.97 9.67 11.90
CA PRO A 326 20.57 10.00 10.53
C PRO A 326 19.21 9.41 10.16
N PHE A 327 18.41 10.15 9.39
CA PHE A 327 17.11 9.64 8.95
C PHE A 327 16.62 10.25 7.64
N SER A 328 15.63 9.58 7.04
CA SER A 328 14.91 10.10 5.89
C SER A 328 13.40 9.96 6.02
N VAL A 329 12.66 10.87 5.40
CA VAL A 329 11.20 10.86 5.33
C VAL A 329 10.76 10.96 3.87
N LEU A 330 10.03 9.95 3.40
CA LEU A 330 9.27 10.00 2.15
C LEU A 330 7.78 10.23 2.44
N THR A 331 7.16 11.20 1.77
CA THR A 331 5.72 11.48 1.94
C THR A 331 5.05 11.99 0.66
N LYS A 332 3.73 11.86 0.61
CA LYS A 332 2.81 12.59 -0.29
C LYS A 332 2.01 13.66 0.46
N GLY A 333 2.02 13.64 1.79
CA GLY A 333 1.25 14.52 2.66
C GLY A 333 1.87 15.91 2.86
N ARG A 334 1.03 16.92 3.08
CA ARG A 334 1.49 18.28 3.43
C ARG A 334 1.77 18.47 4.92
N LEU A 335 1.31 17.56 5.78
CA LEU A 335 1.40 17.73 7.24
C LEU A 335 2.85 17.84 7.74
N ILE A 336 3.83 17.39 6.96
CA ILE A 336 5.26 17.61 7.21
C ILE A 336 5.62 19.09 7.40
N LEU A 337 4.87 20.02 6.78
CA LEU A 337 5.08 21.45 6.94
C LEU A 337 4.95 21.93 8.39
N ARG A 338 4.16 21.24 9.21
CA ARG A 338 4.00 21.52 10.64
C ARG A 338 5.33 21.35 11.40
N ASP A 339 6.17 20.43 10.93
CA ASP A 339 7.34 19.95 11.67
C ASP A 339 8.65 20.51 11.09
N LEU A 340 8.59 21.51 10.19
CA LEU A 340 9.78 22.10 9.54
C LEU A 340 10.81 22.65 10.53
N ASP A 341 10.37 23.37 11.56
CA ASP A 341 11.29 23.91 12.58
C ASP A 341 12.06 22.79 13.29
N LEU A 342 11.40 21.66 13.54
CA LEU A 342 12.00 20.50 14.18
C LEU A 342 12.94 19.74 13.24
N LEU A 343 12.58 19.64 11.97
CA LEU A 343 13.43 19.06 10.92
C LEU A 343 14.70 19.91 10.70
N GLU A 344 14.59 21.24 10.75
CA GLU A 344 15.71 22.17 10.69
C GLU A 344 16.64 22.05 11.90
N GLN A 345 16.07 21.86 13.09
CA GLN A 345 16.89 21.55 14.28
C GLN A 345 17.61 20.20 14.13
N ALA A 346 16.93 19.19 13.61
CA ALA A 346 17.51 17.88 13.37
C ALA A 346 18.65 17.92 12.34
N SER A 347 18.49 18.69 11.26
CA SER A 347 19.51 18.82 10.22
C SER A 347 20.80 19.52 10.69
N ARG A 348 20.78 20.19 11.84
CA ARG A 348 21.98 20.80 12.45
C ARG A 348 22.87 19.78 13.17
N VAL A 349 22.32 18.62 13.54
CA VAL A 349 23.03 17.62 14.35
C VAL A 349 23.20 16.27 13.65
N THR A 350 22.46 16.01 12.57
CA THR A 350 22.56 14.76 11.81
C THR A 350 22.09 14.93 10.37
N ASP A 351 22.35 13.93 9.52
CA ASP A 351 21.88 13.93 8.14
C ASP A 351 20.36 13.68 8.07
N VAL A 352 19.64 14.63 7.46
CA VAL A 352 18.19 14.56 7.27
C VAL A 352 17.86 14.58 5.77
N GLY A 353 17.32 13.47 5.27
CA GLY A 353 16.86 13.36 3.89
C GLY A 353 15.35 13.53 3.76
N LEU A 354 14.88 14.59 3.11
CA LEU A 354 13.45 14.75 2.82
C LEU A 354 13.15 14.35 1.37
N ALA A 355 12.02 13.68 1.18
CA ALA A 355 11.58 13.25 -0.13
C ALA A 355 10.07 13.39 -0.29
N VAL A 356 9.63 13.95 -1.42
CA VAL A 356 8.22 14.07 -1.77
C VAL A 356 7.93 13.31 -3.06
N SER A 357 6.86 12.50 -3.09
CA SER A 357 6.46 11.81 -4.32
C SER A 357 5.57 12.70 -5.21
N VAL A 358 6.04 12.99 -6.42
CA VAL A 358 5.30 13.77 -7.44
C VAL A 358 5.42 13.07 -8.80
N GLY A 359 4.49 12.17 -9.15
CA GLY A 359 4.56 11.40 -10.40
C GLY A 359 4.37 12.22 -11.67
N SER A 360 3.42 13.16 -11.66
CA SER A 360 3.14 14.08 -12.78
C SER A 360 2.35 15.29 -12.29
N LEU A 361 2.30 16.36 -13.11
CA LEU A 361 1.42 17.52 -12.89
C LEU A 361 0.03 17.37 -13.52
N ASP A 362 -0.28 16.23 -14.13
CA ASP A 362 -1.58 16.04 -14.78
C ASP A 362 -2.67 15.82 -13.71
N ASP A 363 -3.43 16.88 -13.43
CA ASP A 363 -4.52 16.89 -12.45
C ASP A 363 -5.63 15.87 -12.76
N ARG A 364 -5.82 15.49 -14.03
CA ARG A 364 -6.81 14.49 -14.41
C ARG A 364 -6.29 13.09 -14.08
N VAL A 365 -5.03 12.80 -14.43
CA VAL A 365 -4.38 11.53 -14.10
C VAL A 365 -4.26 11.39 -12.58
N TRP A 366 -3.74 12.39 -11.88
CA TRP A 366 -3.61 12.40 -10.42
C TRP A 366 -4.95 12.09 -9.73
N ARG A 367 -6.01 12.85 -10.07
CA ARG A 367 -7.35 12.68 -9.46
C ARG A 367 -7.92 11.28 -9.69
N SER A 368 -7.53 10.63 -10.78
CA SER A 368 -7.98 9.28 -11.10
C SER A 368 -7.16 8.18 -10.43
N VAL A 369 -5.87 8.40 -10.14
CA VAL A 369 -4.94 7.38 -9.64
C VAL A 369 -4.82 7.41 -8.12
N GLU A 370 -4.74 8.60 -7.52
CA GLU A 370 -4.47 8.77 -6.09
C GLU A 370 -5.28 9.93 -5.46
N PRO A 371 -6.62 9.95 -5.57
CA PRO A 371 -7.46 11.08 -5.15
C PRO A 371 -7.37 11.41 -3.64
N GLY A 372 -7.00 10.44 -2.80
CA GLY A 372 -6.90 10.65 -1.35
C GLY A 372 -5.69 11.49 -0.90
N THR A 373 -4.76 11.77 -1.80
CA THR A 373 -3.51 12.50 -1.54
C THR A 373 -3.65 14.00 -1.84
N PRO A 374 -2.76 14.90 -1.38
CA PRO A 374 -2.70 16.27 -1.87
C PRO A 374 -2.42 16.35 -3.38
N ARG A 375 -2.88 17.43 -4.03
CA ARG A 375 -2.59 17.70 -5.44
C ARG A 375 -1.08 17.78 -5.70
N PRO A 376 -0.57 17.39 -6.89
CA PRO A 376 0.86 17.46 -7.22
C PRO A 376 1.46 18.86 -6.99
N ALA A 377 0.76 19.91 -7.41
CA ALA A 377 1.19 21.29 -7.17
C ALA A 377 1.31 21.63 -5.67
N SER A 378 0.39 21.13 -4.83
CA SER A 378 0.47 21.30 -3.37
C SER A 378 1.63 20.52 -2.75
N ARG A 379 2.06 19.41 -3.36
CA ARG A 379 3.26 18.68 -2.94
C ARG A 379 4.54 19.41 -3.33
N LEU A 380 4.57 20.08 -4.49
CA LEU A 380 5.68 20.94 -4.86
C LEU A 380 5.79 22.18 -3.96
N ASP A 381 4.68 22.67 -3.40
CA ASP A 381 4.73 23.69 -2.35
C ASP A 381 5.48 23.20 -1.11
N VAL A 382 5.36 21.92 -0.74
CA VAL A 382 6.16 21.34 0.36
C VAL A 382 7.65 21.45 0.05
N VAL A 383 8.06 21.10 -1.17
CA VAL A 383 9.46 21.18 -1.61
C VAL A 383 9.95 22.63 -1.52
N ARG A 384 9.16 23.60 -2.00
CA ARG A 384 9.47 25.02 -1.91
C ARG A 384 9.68 25.48 -0.47
N ARG A 385 8.78 25.12 0.43
CA ARG A 385 8.89 25.49 1.85
C ARG A 385 10.09 24.85 2.55
N CYS A 386 10.48 23.64 2.15
CA CYS A 386 11.74 23.04 2.60
C CYS A 386 12.95 23.83 2.07
N ALA A 387 12.96 24.16 0.77
CA ALA A 387 14.03 24.93 0.14
C ALA A 387 14.20 26.33 0.74
N ASP A 388 13.09 27.03 1.04
CA ASP A 388 13.07 28.33 1.73
C ASP A 388 13.75 28.27 3.12
N ARG A 389 13.81 27.10 3.74
CA ARG A 389 14.48 26.83 5.02
C ARG A 389 15.88 26.23 4.88
N GLY A 390 16.38 26.09 3.65
CA GLY A 390 17.67 25.44 3.37
C GLY A 390 17.68 23.93 3.62
N LEU A 391 16.51 23.29 3.71
CA LEU A 391 16.40 21.85 3.92
C LEU A 391 16.51 21.09 2.59
N ASN A 392 17.33 20.04 2.57
CA ASN A 392 17.48 19.18 1.41
C ASN A 392 16.21 18.36 1.17
N CYS A 393 15.47 18.69 0.10
CA CYS A 393 14.23 18.02 -0.27
C CYS A 393 14.31 17.51 -1.71
N SER A 394 14.39 16.19 -1.83
CA SER A 394 14.36 15.49 -3.11
C SER A 394 12.93 15.22 -3.58
N VAL A 395 12.76 15.03 -4.88
CA VAL A 395 11.51 14.56 -5.46
C VAL A 395 11.69 13.17 -6.05
N LEU A 396 10.82 12.26 -5.65
CA LEU A 396 10.62 11.00 -6.37
C LEU A 396 9.54 11.26 -7.41
N MET A 397 9.93 11.29 -8.70
CA MET A 397 8.97 11.32 -9.79
C MET A 397 8.37 9.92 -9.94
N ALA A 398 7.39 9.64 -9.08
CA ALA A 398 6.90 8.30 -8.83
C ALA A 398 5.39 8.28 -8.54
N PRO A 399 4.62 7.39 -9.20
CA PRO A 399 5.03 6.58 -10.36
C PRO A 399 4.96 7.39 -11.67
N ILE A 400 5.94 7.21 -12.56
CA ILE A 400 5.79 7.55 -13.99
C ILE A 400 4.98 6.44 -14.64
N LEU A 401 3.82 6.80 -15.16
CA LEU A 401 2.83 5.90 -15.75
C LEU A 401 3.02 5.78 -17.27
N PRO A 402 3.33 4.58 -17.79
CA PRO A 402 3.48 4.34 -19.22
C PRO A 402 2.28 4.78 -20.06
N GLY A 403 2.52 5.47 -21.17
CA GLY A 403 1.48 5.98 -22.07
C GLY A 403 0.62 7.12 -21.50
N LEU A 404 0.81 7.53 -20.24
CA LEU A 404 -0.01 8.56 -19.59
C LEU A 404 0.78 9.79 -19.17
N THR A 405 1.95 9.57 -18.58
CA THR A 405 2.77 10.64 -17.96
C THR A 405 4.23 10.59 -18.41
N ASP A 406 4.54 9.71 -19.35
CA ASP A 406 5.89 9.34 -19.79
C ASP A 406 6.29 9.97 -21.14
N SER A 407 5.41 10.78 -21.75
CA SER A 407 5.76 11.55 -22.95
C SER A 407 6.85 12.58 -22.63
N ALA A 408 7.71 12.88 -23.60
CA ALA A 408 8.81 13.82 -23.41
C ALA A 408 8.32 15.20 -22.94
N GLU A 409 7.21 15.69 -23.50
CA GLU A 409 6.59 16.97 -23.12
C GLU A 409 6.06 16.96 -21.67
N ARG A 410 5.37 15.89 -21.25
CA ARG A 410 4.83 15.78 -19.88
C ARG A 410 5.93 15.60 -18.84
N ILE A 411 6.96 14.85 -19.19
CA ILE A 411 8.17 14.71 -18.37
C ILE A 411 8.82 16.08 -18.23
N GLU A 412 9.04 16.79 -19.34
CA GLU A 412 9.66 18.12 -19.33
C GLU A 412 8.90 19.10 -18.43
N ALA A 413 7.58 19.21 -18.60
CA ALA A 413 6.75 20.10 -17.80
C ALA A 413 6.79 19.73 -16.31
N THR A 414 6.79 18.44 -15.97
CA THR A 414 6.87 17.99 -14.57
C THR A 414 8.25 18.29 -13.99
N VAL A 415 9.32 18.04 -14.73
CA VAL A 415 10.70 18.31 -14.29
C VAL A 415 10.97 19.80 -14.11
N ALA A 416 10.47 20.64 -15.02
CA ALA A 416 10.57 22.09 -14.90
C ALA A 416 9.95 22.59 -13.58
N ALA A 417 8.72 22.17 -13.28
CA ALA A 417 8.07 22.58 -12.02
C ALA A 417 8.74 22.02 -10.76
N ILE A 418 9.38 20.84 -10.86
CA ILE A 418 10.19 20.27 -9.77
C ILE A 418 11.45 21.12 -9.55
N ALA A 419 12.11 21.56 -10.62
CA ALA A 419 13.27 22.43 -10.50
C ALA A 419 12.89 23.80 -9.92
N GLU A 420 11.79 24.39 -10.41
CA GLU A 420 11.25 25.67 -9.91
C GLU A 420 10.81 25.63 -8.45
N SER A 421 10.50 24.45 -7.89
CA SER A 421 10.19 24.31 -6.47
C SER A 421 11.43 24.28 -5.58
N GLY A 422 12.64 24.30 -6.13
CA GLY A 422 13.88 24.24 -5.37
C GLY A 422 14.24 22.83 -4.89
N ALA A 423 13.76 21.78 -5.56
CA ALA A 423 14.15 20.41 -5.27
C ALA A 423 15.68 20.25 -5.31
N THR A 424 16.24 19.53 -4.36
CA THR A 424 17.70 19.27 -4.30
C THR A 424 18.13 18.20 -5.29
N SER A 425 17.24 17.21 -5.51
CA SER A 425 17.48 16.13 -6.46
C SER A 425 16.17 15.51 -6.94
N LEU A 426 16.25 14.75 -8.03
CA LEU A 426 15.11 14.09 -8.65
C LEU A 426 15.45 12.65 -8.99
N THR A 427 14.59 11.71 -8.58
CA THR A 427 14.72 10.30 -8.92
C THR A 427 13.49 9.82 -9.71
N PRO A 428 13.65 9.39 -10.98
CA PRO A 428 12.54 8.84 -11.75
C PRO A 428 12.24 7.40 -11.34
N ILE A 429 10.97 7.09 -11.11
CA ILE A 429 10.51 5.71 -10.85
C ILE A 429 9.34 5.41 -11.77
N VAL A 430 9.60 4.57 -12.78
CA VAL A 430 8.55 3.98 -13.61
C VAL A 430 7.68 3.09 -12.73
N LEU A 431 6.37 3.13 -12.96
CA LEU A 431 5.38 2.34 -12.25
C LEU A 431 5.85 0.90 -12.03
N HIS A 432 5.73 0.46 -10.78
CA HIS A 432 6.04 -0.90 -10.34
C HIS A 432 4.73 -1.58 -9.88
N LEU A 433 4.35 -2.68 -10.53
CA LEU A 433 3.08 -3.37 -10.35
C LEU A 433 3.29 -4.78 -9.79
N ARG A 434 3.43 -4.90 -8.46
CA ARG A 434 3.47 -6.21 -7.80
C ARG A 434 2.15 -6.96 -7.96
N PRO A 435 2.17 -8.30 -7.87
CA PRO A 435 0.94 -9.10 -7.75
C PRO A 435 0.00 -8.48 -6.70
N GLY A 436 -1.28 -8.47 -7.02
CA GLY A 436 -2.38 -7.84 -6.30
C GLY A 436 -2.62 -6.37 -6.58
N ALA A 437 -1.56 -5.56 -6.59
CA ALA A 437 -1.65 -4.16 -7.00
C ALA A 437 -1.85 -4.05 -8.51
N ARG A 438 -1.21 -4.96 -9.28
CA ARG A 438 -1.31 -5.03 -10.73
C ARG A 438 -2.73 -5.24 -11.21
N GLU A 439 -3.46 -6.17 -10.62
CA GLU A 439 -4.82 -6.52 -11.02
C GLU A 439 -5.75 -5.34 -10.77
N TRP A 440 -5.59 -4.66 -9.63
CA TRP A 440 -6.32 -3.43 -9.31
C TRP A 440 -5.99 -2.28 -10.27
N TYR A 441 -4.70 -2.08 -10.55
CA TYR A 441 -4.24 -1.05 -11.47
C TYR A 441 -4.71 -1.32 -12.91
N LEU A 442 -4.66 -2.57 -13.39
CA LEU A 442 -5.13 -2.94 -14.72
C LEU A 442 -6.65 -2.79 -14.87
N GLN A 443 -7.43 -2.99 -13.80
CA GLN A 443 -8.86 -2.70 -13.79
C GLN A 443 -9.12 -1.20 -13.93
N TRP A 444 -8.39 -0.38 -13.18
CA TRP A 444 -8.43 1.08 -13.32
C TRP A 444 -8.02 1.49 -14.74
N LEU A 445 -6.93 0.93 -15.28
CA LEU A 445 -6.43 1.25 -16.62
C LEU A 445 -7.44 0.85 -17.69
N ALA A 446 -8.07 -0.32 -17.58
CA ALA A 446 -9.11 -0.77 -18.52
C ALA A 446 -10.37 0.12 -18.49
N ARG A 447 -10.64 0.80 -17.37
CA ARG A 447 -11.74 1.76 -17.26
C ARG A 447 -11.39 3.14 -17.79
N GLU A 448 -10.20 3.64 -17.45
CA GLU A 448 -9.81 5.03 -17.68
C GLU A 448 -9.08 5.23 -19.00
N TYR A 449 -8.27 4.24 -19.39
CA TYR A 449 -7.39 4.28 -20.55
C TYR A 449 -7.35 2.90 -21.25
N PRO A 450 -8.50 2.39 -21.74
CA PRO A 450 -8.61 1.03 -22.29
C PRO A 450 -7.63 0.73 -23.42
N HIS A 451 -7.30 1.75 -24.22
CA HIS A 451 -6.33 1.65 -25.31
C HIS A 451 -4.89 1.34 -24.85
N LEU A 452 -4.57 1.57 -23.57
CA LEU A 452 -3.26 1.26 -22.99
C LEU A 452 -3.19 -0.14 -22.37
N VAL A 453 -4.32 -0.85 -22.25
CA VAL A 453 -4.33 -2.21 -21.66
C VAL A 453 -3.40 -3.18 -22.39
N PRO A 454 -3.37 -3.25 -23.75
CA PRO A 454 -2.43 -4.10 -24.45
C PRO A 454 -0.96 -3.78 -24.09
N THR A 455 -0.60 -2.50 -24.09
CA THR A 455 0.74 -2.02 -23.73
C THR A 455 1.12 -2.43 -22.31
N TYR A 456 0.22 -2.28 -21.34
CA TYR A 456 0.53 -2.68 -19.97
C TYR A 456 0.60 -4.19 -19.77
N ARG A 457 -0.16 -4.98 -20.53
CA ARG A 457 -0.02 -6.45 -20.54
C ARG A 457 1.35 -6.87 -21.08
N GLU A 458 1.85 -6.18 -22.09
CA GLU A 458 3.19 -6.39 -22.62
C GLU A 458 4.26 -6.01 -21.58
N LEU A 459 4.17 -4.80 -21.00
CA LEU A 459 5.15 -4.30 -20.05
C LEU A 459 5.18 -5.06 -18.71
N TYR A 460 4.02 -5.53 -18.21
CA TYR A 460 3.88 -6.08 -16.85
C TYR A 460 3.35 -7.52 -16.81
N GLY A 461 3.19 -8.17 -17.95
CA GLY A 461 2.70 -9.55 -18.03
C GLY A 461 3.65 -10.57 -17.41
N ARG A 462 4.96 -10.32 -17.48
CA ARG A 462 6.02 -11.25 -17.05
C ARG A 462 6.62 -10.92 -15.68
N GLY A 463 6.27 -9.78 -15.07
CA GLY A 463 6.87 -9.35 -13.81
C GLY A 463 6.32 -8.01 -13.31
N ALA A 464 6.79 -7.61 -12.13
CA ALA A 464 6.34 -6.38 -11.48
C ALA A 464 6.98 -5.11 -12.03
N TYR A 465 8.14 -5.22 -12.67
CA TYR A 465 8.84 -4.11 -13.30
C TYR A 465 8.58 -4.09 -14.80
N ALA A 466 8.43 -2.89 -15.35
CA ALA A 466 8.54 -2.70 -16.80
C ALA A 466 9.92 -3.17 -17.30
N PRO A 467 10.09 -3.57 -18.57
CA PRO A 467 11.37 -3.97 -19.14
C PRO A 467 12.51 -2.95 -18.91
N ARG A 468 13.76 -3.43 -18.81
CA ARG A 468 14.92 -2.60 -18.42
C ARG A 468 15.16 -1.46 -19.42
N ASP A 469 15.12 -1.78 -20.71
CA ASP A 469 15.20 -0.83 -21.83
C ASP A 469 14.14 0.28 -21.73
N TYR A 470 12.90 -0.07 -21.40
CA TYR A 470 11.84 0.91 -21.19
C TYR A 470 12.15 1.84 -19.99
N ARG A 471 12.62 1.28 -18.87
CA ARG A 471 13.03 2.10 -17.70
C ARG A 471 14.23 2.98 -18.02
N ASP A 472 15.20 2.48 -18.76
CA ASP A 472 16.40 3.22 -19.16
C ASP A 472 16.04 4.41 -20.07
N LEU A 473 15.11 4.20 -21.00
CA LEU A 473 14.56 5.24 -21.88
C LEU A 473 13.88 6.35 -21.08
N ILE A 474 12.96 6.00 -20.17
CA ILE A 474 12.28 7.00 -19.33
C ILE A 474 13.27 7.71 -18.42
N GLY A 475 14.21 6.98 -17.83
CA GLY A 475 15.29 7.55 -17.03
C GLY A 475 16.13 8.55 -17.83
N ALA A 476 16.46 8.26 -19.09
CA ALA A 476 17.20 9.18 -19.95
C ALA A 476 16.41 10.47 -20.21
N ARG A 477 15.11 10.37 -20.53
CA ARG A 477 14.24 11.54 -20.73
C ARG A 477 14.21 12.45 -19.51
N VAL A 478 14.07 11.88 -18.32
CA VAL A 478 14.06 12.65 -17.06
C VAL A 478 15.42 13.27 -16.79
N ARG A 479 16.53 12.56 -17.03
CA ARG A 479 17.88 13.09 -16.86
C ARG A 479 18.18 14.26 -17.80
N ASP A 480 17.77 14.16 -19.05
CA ASP A 480 17.99 15.22 -20.04
C ASP A 480 17.13 16.45 -19.75
N ALA A 481 15.88 16.26 -19.31
CA ALA A 481 15.04 17.32 -18.77
C ALA A 481 15.68 17.99 -17.54
N ALA A 482 16.13 17.19 -16.56
CA ALA A 482 16.71 17.70 -15.33
C ALA A 482 17.98 18.53 -15.60
N ARG A 483 18.82 18.08 -16.55
CA ARG A 483 20.02 18.82 -16.98
C ARG A 483 19.67 20.18 -17.55
N ARG A 484 18.60 20.28 -18.35
CA ARG A 484 18.14 21.56 -18.94
C ARG A 484 17.62 22.54 -17.91
N HIS A 485 17.01 22.04 -16.83
CA HIS A 485 16.48 22.86 -15.73
C HIS A 485 17.44 23.02 -14.54
N GLY A 486 18.72 22.65 -14.71
CA GLY A 486 19.75 22.85 -13.68
C GLY A 486 19.59 21.99 -12.42
N LEU A 487 18.82 20.90 -12.49
CA LEU A 487 18.53 20.04 -11.34
C LEU A 487 19.57 18.91 -11.24
N ALA A 488 20.28 18.86 -10.10
CA ALA A 488 21.25 17.80 -9.84
C ALA A 488 20.55 16.43 -9.69
N GLN A 489 21.13 15.39 -10.28
CA GLN A 489 20.68 14.01 -10.10
C GLN A 489 21.47 13.35 -8.96
N PRO A 490 20.86 12.46 -8.16
CA PRO A 490 21.65 11.58 -7.30
C PRO A 490 22.51 10.65 -8.19
N PRO A 491 23.70 10.21 -7.74
CA PRO A 491 24.49 9.22 -8.48
C PRO A 491 23.62 8.00 -8.79
N GLY A 492 23.52 7.63 -10.07
CA GLY A 492 22.59 6.59 -10.53
C GLY A 492 22.95 5.19 -10.01
N ASP A 493 21.93 4.35 -9.86
CA ASP A 493 22.01 2.94 -9.50
C ASP A 493 22.84 2.12 -10.52
N GLY A 494 24.16 2.16 -10.36
CA GLY A 494 25.09 1.11 -10.73
C GLY A 494 25.65 0.52 -9.44
N GLY A 495 25.68 -0.80 -9.32
CA GLY A 495 25.94 -1.49 -8.06
C GLY A 495 27.16 -1.02 -7.27
N SER A 496 27.10 -1.32 -5.97
CA SER A 496 28.14 -1.21 -4.92
C SER A 496 28.32 0.17 -4.23
N GLY A 497 27.86 0.21 -2.97
CA GLY A 497 28.58 0.75 -1.82
C GLY A 497 29.07 2.21 -1.86
N GLY A 498 28.40 3.07 -1.09
CA GLY A 498 29.00 4.32 -0.63
C GLY A 498 27.96 5.33 -0.16
N GLY A 499 27.64 5.32 1.14
CA GLY A 499 26.93 6.44 1.73
C GLY A 499 27.70 7.73 1.47
N THR A 500 27.05 8.70 0.87
CA THR A 500 27.57 10.06 0.76
C THR A 500 27.74 10.61 2.17
N ARG A 501 28.96 10.53 2.70
CA ARG A 501 29.38 11.29 3.88
C ARG A 501 29.38 12.76 3.46
N HIS A 502 28.33 13.50 3.81
CA HIS A 502 28.47 14.95 3.84
C HIS A 502 29.18 15.28 5.16
N ARG A 503 30.48 15.55 5.08
CA ARG A 503 31.18 16.19 6.20
C ARG A 503 30.59 17.61 6.31
N PRO A 504 30.08 18.06 7.46
CA PRO A 504 29.76 19.47 7.62
C PRO A 504 31.07 20.25 7.41
N ALA A 505 30.99 21.36 6.68
CA ALA A 505 32.12 22.27 6.52
C ALA A 505 32.61 22.67 7.92
N ALA A 506 33.90 22.45 8.17
CA ALA A 506 34.53 22.98 9.38
C ALA A 506 34.44 24.52 9.33
N PRO A 507 34.29 25.21 10.47
CA PRO A 507 34.34 26.67 10.48
C PRO A 507 35.71 27.11 9.96
N GLU A 508 35.72 28.09 9.05
CA GLU A 508 36.96 28.69 8.54
C GLU A 508 37.66 29.45 9.67
N ASP A 509 38.85 29.00 10.05
CA ASP A 509 39.80 29.81 10.81
C ASP A 509 40.48 30.84 9.89
N PRO A 510 40.79 32.05 10.39
CA PRO A 510 41.29 33.16 9.59
C PRO A 510 42.71 32.90 9.03
N PRO A 511 43.08 33.56 7.91
CA PRO A 511 44.28 33.19 7.16
C PRO A 511 45.57 33.57 7.90
N ALA A 512 46.37 32.56 8.26
CA ALA A 512 47.75 32.74 8.71
C ALA A 512 48.73 32.55 7.53
N GLY A 513 49.71 33.45 7.48
CA GLY A 513 50.67 33.61 6.39
C GLY A 513 51.64 32.44 6.15
N ARG A 514 52.26 32.52 4.97
CA ARG A 514 53.23 31.59 4.37
C ARG A 514 54.50 31.40 5.20
N SER A 515 54.98 30.15 5.33
CA SER A 515 56.41 29.79 5.17
C SER A 515 56.72 28.28 5.36
N GLY A 516 57.36 27.65 4.36
CA GLY A 516 58.39 26.61 4.53
C GLY A 516 57.99 25.11 4.49
N PRO A 517 58.63 24.25 3.66
CA PRO A 517 58.40 22.80 3.61
C PRO A 517 59.60 22.00 4.23
N PRO A 518 59.72 20.65 4.13
CA PRO A 518 59.40 19.72 5.21
C PRO A 518 60.57 18.78 5.61
N SER A 519 60.48 18.18 6.80
CA SER A 519 61.25 16.99 7.23
C SER A 519 60.55 16.41 8.46
N GLY A 520 60.42 15.12 8.73
CA GLY A 520 60.93 13.89 8.18
C GLY A 520 60.41 12.76 9.09
N TYR A 521 60.54 11.52 8.61
CA TYR A 521 60.15 10.24 9.21
C TYR A 521 60.42 10.01 10.71
N GLY A 522 59.63 9.09 11.31
CA GLY A 522 60.01 8.28 12.50
C GLY A 522 58.88 8.19 13.53
N GLU A 523 58.04 7.15 13.54
CA GLU A 523 58.19 5.89 14.30
C GLU A 523 58.23 6.02 15.85
N GLN A 524 57.45 5.12 16.50
CA GLN A 524 57.54 4.63 17.90
C GLN A 524 56.53 5.11 18.96
N LEU A 525 55.59 4.20 19.26
CA LEU A 525 55.02 3.83 20.58
C LEU A 525 56.13 3.59 21.65
N PRO A 526 55.85 3.28 22.94
CA PRO A 526 54.68 3.51 23.82
C PRO A 526 55.12 4.01 25.24
N LEU A 527 54.16 4.13 26.19
CA LEU A 527 54.24 3.73 27.62
C LEU A 527 53.72 4.76 28.65
N LEU A 528 52.70 4.32 29.39
CA LEU A 528 52.48 4.37 30.85
C LEU A 528 52.64 5.69 31.63
N GLY A 529 51.58 5.98 32.40
CA GLY A 529 51.68 6.22 33.84
C GLY A 529 51.47 7.66 34.30
N THR A 530 50.27 7.96 34.81
CA THR A 530 49.96 8.10 36.26
C THR A 530 48.46 8.18 36.47
#